data_AF-A0AAW2QYL6-F1
#
_entry.id   AF-A0AAW2QYL6-F1
#
_cell.length_a   1.000
_cell.length_b   1.000
_cell.length_c   1.000
_cell.angle_alpha   90.00
_cell.angle_beta   90.00
_cell.angle_gamma   90.00
#
_symmetry.space_group_name_H-M   'P 1'
#
loop_
_entity.id
_entity.type
_entity.pdbx_description
1 polymer ?
#
loop_
_entity_poly.entity_id
_entity_poly.type
_entity_poly.pdbx_seq_one_letter_code
_entity_poly.pdbx_strand_id
1 'polypeptide(L)'
;MPYNKTRSPGPRSHRREPLPGRAHDNLPGERLRQVDYSADHRAAVALHDCFTVFGDAVDQIRGSLKQMRKLTGTGEELRFQMSNVQTWMSAALTNEDTCVDGFQDVADGPVKMDVCDRTVKVKEVTSNALALVNSYAKVMVP
;
A
#
# COMPACT_ATOMS: atom_id res chain seq x y z
N MET A 1 -14.02 -23.54 -1.44
CA MET A 1 -15.02 -23.27 -0.38
C MET A 1 -15.64 -21.89 -0.65
N PRO A 2 -16.84 -21.80 -1.23
CA PRO A 2 -17.53 -20.51 -1.39
C PRO A 2 -18.33 -20.18 -0.12
N TYR A 3 -18.04 -19.04 0.51
CA TYR A 3 -18.84 -18.51 1.61
C TYR A 3 -20.11 -17.85 1.05
N ASN A 4 -21.25 -18.49 1.30
CA ASN A 4 -22.58 -18.00 0.94
C ASN A 4 -23.10 -17.10 2.07
N LYS A 5 -23.34 -15.80 1.80
CA LYS A 5 -23.93 -14.87 2.78
C LYS A 5 -25.37 -14.55 2.35
N THR A 6 -26.31 -15.21 3.01
CA THR A 6 -27.75 -15.00 2.91
C THR A 6 -28.10 -13.56 3.28
N ARG A 7 -28.81 -12.86 2.39
CA ARG A 7 -29.25 -11.46 2.55
C ARG A 7 -30.65 -11.45 3.14
N SER A 8 -30.81 -11.03 4.40
CA SER A 8 -32.12 -10.82 5.01
C SER A 8 -32.73 -9.47 4.55
N PRO A 9 -34.05 -9.37 4.35
CA PRO A 9 -34.69 -8.11 3.99
C PRO A 9 -34.93 -7.24 5.23
N GLY A 10 -34.41 -6.01 5.20
CA GLY A 10 -34.65 -4.99 6.23
C GLY A 10 -36.03 -4.32 6.09
N PRO A 11 -36.54 -3.69 7.16
CA PRO A 11 -37.90 -3.15 7.20
C PRO A 11 -38.06 -1.87 6.36
N ARG A 12 -39.26 -1.66 5.80
CA ARG A 12 -39.66 -0.49 5.00
C ARG A 12 -39.44 0.80 5.78
N SER A 13 -38.59 1.68 5.26
CA SER A 13 -38.52 3.08 5.71
C SER A 13 -39.79 3.82 5.32
N HIS A 14 -40.52 4.33 6.31
CA HIS A 14 -41.58 5.30 6.11
C HIS A 14 -41.00 6.58 5.50
N ARG A 15 -41.53 6.98 4.34
CA ARG A 15 -41.18 8.21 3.64
C ARG A 15 -41.62 9.40 4.49
N ARG A 16 -40.68 10.14 5.11
CA ARG A 16 -40.96 11.44 5.73
C ARG A 16 -40.93 12.51 4.62
N GLU A 17 -41.99 13.31 4.55
CA GLU A 17 -42.06 14.49 3.67
C GLU A 17 -40.98 15.53 4.05
N PRO A 18 -40.46 16.32 3.10
CA PRO A 18 -39.45 17.34 3.37
C PRO A 18 -40.09 18.57 4.04
N LEU A 19 -39.51 19.04 5.15
CA LEU A 19 -39.83 20.36 5.71
C LEU A 19 -39.25 21.47 4.81
N PRO A 20 -39.92 22.63 4.71
CA PRO A 20 -39.50 23.70 3.81
C PRO A 20 -38.14 24.26 4.27
N GLY A 21 -37.31 24.56 3.26
CA GLY A 21 -35.88 24.80 3.39
C GLY A 21 -35.48 25.77 4.49
N ARG A 22 -34.53 25.35 5.33
CA ARG A 22 -33.60 26.29 5.95
C ARG A 22 -32.55 26.62 4.91
N ALA A 23 -32.41 27.90 4.60
CA ALA A 23 -31.14 28.39 4.08
C ALA A 23 -30.05 27.91 5.04
N HIS A 24 -29.12 27.10 4.55
CA HIS A 24 -27.90 26.81 5.28
C HIS A 24 -27.08 28.11 5.27
N ASP A 25 -27.32 28.96 6.25
CA ASP A 25 -26.39 30.02 6.62
C ASP A 25 -25.06 29.32 6.94
N ASN A 26 -24.09 29.45 6.04
CA ASN A 26 -22.78 28.81 6.15
C ASN A 26 -22.03 29.45 7.34
N LEU A 27 -22.10 28.85 8.53
CA LEU A 27 -21.25 29.29 9.63
C LEU A 27 -19.79 28.93 9.30
N PRO A 28 -18.82 29.83 9.55
CA PRO A 28 -17.39 29.59 9.27
C PRO A 28 -16.82 28.29 9.86
N GLY A 29 -17.39 27.79 10.96
CA GLY A 29 -16.94 26.57 11.64
C GLY A 29 -17.40 25.25 11.02
N GLU A 30 -18.50 25.23 10.26
CA GLU A 30 -18.99 23.98 9.63
C GLU A 30 -18.12 23.57 8.43
N ARG A 31 -17.59 24.57 7.72
CA ARG A 31 -16.68 24.35 6.58
C ARG A 31 -15.34 23.77 7.00
N LEU A 32 -14.78 24.22 8.13
CA LEU A 32 -13.53 23.68 8.67
C LEU A 32 -13.68 22.20 9.06
N ARG A 33 -14.75 21.87 9.81
CA ARG A 33 -15.04 20.48 10.20
C ARG A 33 -15.24 19.54 9.01
N GLN A 34 -15.84 20.03 7.93
CA GLN A 34 -16.04 19.23 6.72
C GLN A 34 -14.73 18.98 5.96
N VAL A 35 -13.82 19.97 5.94
CA VAL A 35 -12.47 19.82 5.39
C VAL A 35 -11.65 18.86 6.23
N ASP A 36 -11.71 18.96 7.56
CA ASP A 36 -11.01 18.07 8.49
C ASP A 36 -11.49 16.62 8.31
N TYR A 37 -12.80 16.39 8.30
CA TYR A 37 -13.38 15.05 8.06
C TYR A 37 -12.98 14.47 6.69
N SER A 38 -12.94 15.30 5.65
CA SER A 38 -12.50 14.88 4.31
C SER A 38 -11.01 14.54 4.27
N ALA A 39 -10.16 15.30 4.97
CA ALA A 39 -8.74 15.02 5.09
C ALA A 39 -8.49 13.72 5.88
N ASP A 40 -9.18 13.52 7.00
CA ASP A 40 -9.11 12.29 7.81
C ASP A 40 -9.56 11.07 7.00
N HIS A 41 -10.65 11.20 6.24
CA HIS A 41 -11.13 10.12 5.39
C HIS A 41 -10.12 9.75 4.30
N ARG A 42 -9.53 10.75 3.62
CA ARG A 42 -8.48 10.52 2.61
C ARG A 42 -7.24 9.87 3.21
N ALA A 43 -6.82 10.30 4.40
CA ALA A 43 -5.70 9.69 5.12
C ALA A 43 -6.00 8.22 5.48
N ALA A 44 -7.23 7.90 5.90
CA ALA A 44 -7.63 6.54 6.22
C ALA A 44 -7.65 5.62 4.98
N VAL A 45 -8.12 6.12 3.83
CA VAL A 45 -8.08 5.38 2.56
C VAL A 45 -6.63 5.15 2.12
N ALA A 46 -5.79 6.19 2.11
CA ALA A 46 -4.37 6.06 1.76
C ALA A 46 -3.62 5.09 2.68
N LEU A 47 -3.92 5.08 3.97
CA LEU A 47 -3.34 4.13 4.92
C LEU A 47 -3.76 2.67 4.63
N HIS A 48 -5.02 2.45 4.28
CA HIS A 48 -5.52 1.13 3.90
C HIS A 48 -4.83 0.61 2.62
N ASP A 49 -4.69 1.49 1.62
CA ASP A 49 -4.02 1.14 0.36
C ASP A 49 -2.53 0.88 0.61
N CYS A 50 -1.89 1.70 1.45
CA CYS A 50 -0.52 1.48 1.90
C CYS A 50 -0.36 0.10 2.56
N PHE A 51 -1.27 -0.31 3.45
CA PHE A 51 -1.24 -1.64 4.07
C PHE A 51 -1.32 -2.77 3.03
N THR A 52 -2.15 -2.58 1.99
CA THR A 52 -2.30 -3.57 0.91
C THR A 52 -0.99 -3.73 0.13
N VAL A 53 -0.38 -2.64 -0.34
CA VAL A 53 0.88 -2.71 -1.11
C VAL A 53 2.07 -3.18 -0.25
N PHE A 54 2.08 -2.89 1.05
CA PHE A 54 3.08 -3.46 1.96
C PHE A 54 2.89 -4.97 2.17
N GLY A 55 1.65 -5.47 2.15
CA GLY A 55 1.38 -6.90 2.12
C GLY A 55 2.06 -7.58 0.91
N ASP A 56 1.88 -6.99 -0.27
CA ASP A 56 2.52 -7.48 -1.50
C ASP A 56 4.06 -7.37 -1.44
N ALA A 57 4.60 -6.26 -0.94
CA ALA A 57 6.04 -6.08 -0.75
C ALA A 57 6.63 -7.17 0.19
N VAL A 58 5.96 -7.46 1.30
CA VAL A 58 6.38 -8.53 2.22
C VAL A 58 6.38 -9.90 1.54
N ASP A 59 5.36 -10.21 0.74
CA ASP A 59 5.28 -11.49 0.03
C ASP A 59 6.35 -11.61 -1.07
N GLN A 60 6.67 -10.52 -1.76
CA GLN A 60 7.77 -10.44 -2.73
C GLN A 60 9.14 -10.61 -2.07
N ILE A 61 9.38 -9.96 -0.94
CA ILE A 61 10.63 -10.14 -0.15
C ILE A 61 10.75 -11.59 0.33
N ARG A 62 9.65 -12.20 0.82
CA ARG A 62 9.64 -13.61 1.21
C ARG A 62 9.87 -14.55 0.03
N GLY A 63 9.31 -14.26 -1.14
CA GLY A 63 9.55 -14.98 -2.38
C GLY A 63 11.03 -14.94 -2.76
N SER A 64 11.63 -13.76 -2.72
CA SER A 64 13.06 -13.53 -2.94
C SER A 64 13.92 -14.38 -2.02
N LEU A 65 13.65 -14.34 -0.71
CA LEU A 65 14.37 -15.15 0.28
C LEU A 65 14.19 -16.66 0.05
N LYS A 66 12.99 -17.10 -0.31
CA LYS A 66 12.70 -18.51 -0.59
C LYS A 66 13.46 -19.01 -1.82
N GLN A 67 13.57 -18.20 -2.87
CA GLN A 67 14.35 -18.52 -4.06
C GLN A 67 15.85 -18.52 -3.76
N MET A 68 16.35 -17.52 -3.04
CA MET A 68 17.75 -17.46 -2.60
C MET A 68 18.19 -18.71 -1.82
N ARG A 69 17.32 -19.25 -0.94
CA ARG A 69 17.58 -20.49 -0.18
C ARG A 69 17.58 -21.76 -1.02
N LYS A 70 17.06 -21.69 -2.24
CA LYS A 70 16.87 -22.83 -3.15
C LYS A 70 17.64 -22.66 -4.45
N LEU A 71 18.58 -21.72 -4.50
CA LEU A 71 19.42 -21.54 -5.68
C LEU A 71 20.14 -22.85 -5.99
N THR A 72 19.95 -23.32 -7.23
CA THR A 72 20.50 -24.58 -7.70
C THR A 72 20.82 -24.48 -9.19
N GLY A 73 21.58 -25.46 -9.69
CA GLY A 73 22.04 -25.48 -11.06
C GLY A 73 23.14 -24.46 -11.34
N THR A 74 23.43 -24.26 -12.62
CA THR A 74 24.51 -23.41 -13.13
C THR A 74 24.06 -22.73 -14.42
N GLY A 75 24.77 -21.67 -14.83
CA GLY A 75 24.50 -21.01 -16.11
C GLY A 75 23.12 -20.37 -16.17
N GLU A 76 22.34 -20.69 -17.21
CA GLU A 76 21.05 -20.06 -17.48
C GLU A 76 19.99 -20.32 -16.40
N GLU A 77 19.96 -21.52 -15.82
CA GLU A 77 19.02 -21.84 -14.74
C GLU A 77 19.27 -20.95 -13.52
N LEU A 78 20.54 -20.81 -13.12
CA LEU A 78 20.90 -19.92 -12.02
C LEU A 78 20.61 -18.45 -12.37
N ARG A 79 20.83 -18.04 -13.63
CA ARG A 79 20.48 -16.69 -14.13
C ARG A 79 19.00 -16.40 -13.99
N PHE A 80 18.16 -17.33 -14.42
CA PHE A 80 16.71 -17.21 -14.36
C PHE A 80 16.18 -17.18 -12.92
N GLN A 81 16.71 -18.05 -12.06
CA GLN A 81 16.38 -18.03 -10.65
C GLN A 81 16.74 -16.70 -10.00
N MET A 82 17.89 -16.12 -10.38
CA MET A 82 18.32 -14.86 -9.82
C MET A 82 17.57 -13.65 -10.37
N SER A 83 17.13 -13.69 -11.64
CA SER A 83 16.27 -12.63 -12.19
C SER A 83 14.91 -12.58 -11.49
N ASN A 84 14.38 -13.71 -11.01
CA ASN A 84 13.18 -13.72 -10.16
C ASN A 84 13.40 -12.97 -8.85
N VAL A 85 14.53 -13.20 -8.17
CA VAL A 85 14.89 -12.48 -6.92
C VAL A 85 14.98 -10.98 -7.19
N GLN A 86 15.68 -10.57 -8.25
CA GLN A 86 15.80 -9.16 -8.62
C GLN A 86 14.45 -8.52 -8.93
N THR A 87 13.59 -9.23 -9.67
CA THR A 87 12.26 -8.77 -10.04
C THR A 87 11.39 -8.53 -8.81
N TRP A 88 11.33 -9.50 -7.89
CA TRP A 88 10.53 -9.36 -6.68
C TRP A 88 11.05 -8.29 -5.73
N MET A 89 12.37 -8.19 -5.54
CA MET A 89 12.96 -7.11 -4.73
C MET A 89 12.70 -5.72 -5.34
N SER A 90 12.71 -5.60 -6.68
CA SER A 90 12.38 -4.35 -7.36
C SER A 90 10.89 -4.01 -7.24
N ALA A 91 10.02 -5.02 -7.34
CA ALA A 91 8.59 -4.85 -7.13
C ALA A 91 8.26 -4.42 -5.68
N ALA A 92 9.01 -4.92 -4.70
CA ALA A 92 8.83 -4.52 -3.30
C ALA A 92 9.12 -3.03 -3.10
N LEU A 93 10.20 -2.53 -3.70
CA LEU A 93 10.49 -1.08 -3.72
C LEU A 93 9.38 -0.28 -4.40
N THR A 94 8.88 -0.73 -5.56
CA THR A 94 7.79 -0.06 -6.26
C THR A 94 6.52 0.01 -5.40
N ASN A 95 6.21 -1.05 -4.66
CA ASN A 95 5.07 -1.08 -3.75
C ASN A 95 5.23 -0.11 -2.58
N GLU A 96 6.44 -0.01 -2.03
CA GLU A 96 6.78 0.97 -1.00
C GLU A 96 6.69 2.41 -1.55
N ASP A 97 7.14 2.66 -2.78
CA ASP A 97 6.94 3.94 -3.50
C ASP A 97 5.46 4.27 -3.67
N THR A 98 4.67 3.29 -4.10
CA THR A 98 3.22 3.45 -4.31
C THR A 98 2.50 3.85 -3.02
N CYS A 99 2.93 3.34 -1.86
CA CYS A 99 2.39 3.79 -0.58
C CYS A 99 2.64 5.30 -0.39
N VAL A 100 3.85 5.80 -0.61
CA VAL A 100 4.16 7.24 -0.45
C VAL A 100 3.35 8.07 -1.45
N ASP A 101 3.24 7.60 -2.70
CA ASP A 101 2.48 8.28 -3.75
C ASP A 101 0.99 8.38 -3.41
N GLY A 102 0.42 7.37 -2.74
CA GLY A 102 -0.96 7.38 -2.24
C GLY A 102 -1.26 8.51 -1.24
N PHE A 103 -0.24 9.11 -0.63
CA PHE A 103 -0.39 10.23 0.31
C PHE A 103 -0.16 11.62 -0.32
N GLN A 104 0.12 11.73 -1.62
CA GLN A 104 0.42 13.03 -2.26
C GLN A 104 -0.73 14.04 -2.13
N ASP A 105 -1.99 13.59 -2.28
CA ASP A 105 -3.18 14.44 -2.17
C ASP A 105 -3.78 14.52 -0.74
N VAL A 106 -3.11 13.90 0.24
CA VAL A 106 -3.48 13.95 1.65
C VAL A 106 -2.83 15.17 2.28
N ALA A 107 -3.64 15.97 3.00
CA ALA A 107 -3.14 17.13 3.74
C ALA A 107 -2.09 16.69 4.77
N ASP A 108 -1.11 17.57 5.02
CA ASP A 108 -0.08 17.27 6.00
C ASP A 108 -0.68 17.09 7.39
N GLY A 109 -0.24 16.03 8.06
CA GLY A 109 -0.78 15.60 9.33
C GLY A 109 0.01 14.41 9.89
N PRO A 110 -0.25 14.05 11.16
CA PRO A 110 0.57 13.07 11.89
C PRO A 110 0.58 11.70 11.21
N VAL A 111 -0.54 11.28 10.60
CA VAL A 111 -0.64 9.99 9.90
C VAL A 111 0.26 9.96 8.65
N LYS A 112 0.17 10.99 7.79
CA LYS A 112 1.00 11.09 6.59
C LYS A 112 2.49 11.11 6.94
N MET A 113 2.87 11.93 7.92
CA MET A 113 4.26 12.01 8.36
C MET A 113 4.79 10.68 8.88
N ASP A 114 4.08 10.03 9.81
CA ASP A 114 4.53 8.76 10.39
C ASP A 114 4.63 7.64 9.35
N VAL A 115 3.66 7.56 8.43
CA VAL A 115 3.67 6.55 7.35
C VAL A 115 4.82 6.82 6.37
N CYS A 116 4.93 8.04 5.84
CA CYS A 116 5.97 8.37 4.87
C CYS A 116 7.39 8.21 5.46
N ASP A 117 7.62 8.66 6.70
CA ASP A 117 8.93 8.53 7.36
C ASP A 117 9.33 7.07 7.58
N ARG A 118 8.38 6.20 7.93
CA ARG A 118 8.64 4.77 8.07
C ARG A 118 8.87 4.11 6.72
N THR A 119 8.07 4.45 5.71
CA THR A 119 8.21 3.90 4.37
C THR A 119 9.56 4.25 3.75
N VAL A 120 10.08 5.47 3.96
CA VAL A 120 11.43 5.85 3.52
C VAL A 120 12.49 4.94 4.13
N LYS A 121 12.42 4.65 5.43
CA LYS A 121 13.38 3.74 6.10
C LYS A 121 13.30 2.32 5.56
N VAL A 122 12.10 1.82 5.27
CA VAL A 122 11.94 0.49 4.68
C VAL A 122 12.54 0.47 3.27
N LYS A 123 12.27 1.48 2.45
CA LYS A 123 12.87 1.63 1.11
C LYS A 123 14.39 1.60 1.12
N GLU A 124 15.01 2.28 2.08
CA GLU A 124 16.47 2.24 2.25
C GLU A 124 16.97 0.81 2.46
N VAL A 125 16.32 0.05 3.36
CA VAL A 125 16.69 -1.35 3.63
C VAL A 125 16.43 -2.25 2.42
N THR A 126 15.28 -2.13 1.77
CA THR A 126 14.93 -2.92 0.57
C THR A 126 15.89 -2.60 -0.58
N SER A 127 16.27 -1.33 -0.76
CA SER A 127 17.24 -0.89 -1.79
C SER A 127 18.63 -1.43 -1.53
N ASN A 128 19.10 -1.37 -0.27
CA ASN A 128 20.37 -1.98 0.14
C ASN A 128 20.37 -3.49 -0.15
N ALA A 129 19.28 -4.20 0.17
CA ALA A 129 19.15 -5.62 -0.12
C ALA A 129 19.16 -5.91 -1.63
N LEU A 130 18.44 -5.13 -2.44
CA LEU A 130 18.45 -5.26 -3.90
C LEU A 130 19.86 -5.02 -4.48
N ALA A 131 20.60 -4.04 -3.96
CA ALA A 131 21.97 -3.77 -4.38
C ALA A 131 22.91 -4.97 -4.11
N LEU A 132 22.74 -5.63 -2.96
CA LEU A 132 23.48 -6.85 -2.62
C LEU A 132 23.12 -8.01 -3.55
N VAL A 133 21.82 -8.22 -3.83
CA VAL A 133 21.34 -9.23 -4.79
C VAL A 133 21.95 -8.99 -6.17
N ASN A 134 21.91 -7.74 -6.66
CA ASN A 134 22.49 -7.36 -7.95
C ASN A 134 24.00 -7.61 -8.01
N SER A 135 24.70 -7.34 -6.92
CA SER A 135 26.15 -7.58 -6.84
C SER A 135 26.48 -9.08 -6.84
N TYR A 136 25.73 -9.87 -6.07
CA TYR A 136 25.90 -11.32 -6.04
C TYR A 136 25.57 -11.97 -7.40
N ALA A 137 24.51 -11.51 -8.07
CA ALA A 137 24.13 -12.01 -9.40
C ALA A 137 25.27 -11.82 -10.43
N LYS A 138 25.93 -10.66 -10.42
CA LYS A 138 27.08 -10.37 -11.30
C LYS A 138 28.28 -11.31 -11.05
N VAL A 139 28.49 -11.74 -9.81
CA VAL A 139 29.61 -12.63 -9.44
C VAL A 139 29.30 -14.08 -9.79
N MET A 140 28.08 -14.54 -9.49
CA MET A 140 27.69 -15.95 -9.58
C MET A 140 27.18 -16.36 -10.96
N VAL A 141 26.73 -15.39 -11.76
CA VAL A 141 26.24 -15.59 -13.12
C VAL A 141 26.94 -14.61 -14.05
N PRO A 142 28.21 -14.88 -14.41
CA PRO A 142 28.92 -14.06 -15.38
C PRO A 142 28.26 -14.06 -16.76
#